data_AF-A0A1D6KST7-F1
#
_entry.id   AF-A0A1D6KST7-F1
#
_cell.length_a   1.000
_cell.length_b   1.000
_cell.length_c   1.000
_cell.angle_alpha   90.00
_cell.angle_beta   90.00
_cell.angle_gamma   90.00
#
_symmetry.space_group_name_H-M   'P 1'
#
loop_
_entity.id
_entity.type
_entity.pdbx_description
1 polymer ?
#
loop_
_entity_poly.entity_id
_entity_poly.type
_entity_poly.pdbx_seq_one_letter_code
_entity_poly.pdbx_strand_id
1 'polypeptide(L)'
;MTVDGLTVDSIADKGWTILPEAESDWRSHAAAVVQSVKLIKKLLKWGWILERTKQLVVVLEKPDLWEDPVFAGRVSREQGELMGKIKSVNQFEQELIEHIEY
;
A
#
# COMPACT_ATOMS: atom_id res chain seq x y z
N MET A 1 18.68 14.47 -4.72
CA MET A 1 17.58 14.98 -5.55
C MET A 1 16.41 14.07 -5.26
N THR A 2 15.45 14.51 -4.46
CA THR A 2 14.27 13.69 -4.10
C THR A 2 13.39 13.56 -5.33
N VAL A 3 12.92 12.34 -5.59
CA VAL A 3 12.05 12.00 -6.71
C VAL A 3 10.64 12.53 -6.40
N ASP A 4 10.48 13.84 -6.42
CA ASP A 4 9.20 14.51 -6.20
C ASP A 4 8.29 14.23 -7.41
N GLY A 5 7.41 13.22 -7.31
CA GLY A 5 6.21 13.12 -8.14
C GLY A 5 5.87 11.77 -8.80
N LEU A 6 6.73 10.75 -8.69
CA LEU A 6 6.43 9.42 -9.22
C LEU A 6 5.88 8.51 -8.12
N THR A 7 4.56 8.42 -8.04
CA THR A 7 3.83 7.45 -7.20
C THR A 7 3.28 6.33 -8.09
N VAL A 8 2.93 5.16 -7.55
CA VAL A 8 2.27 4.11 -8.35
C VAL A 8 1.01 4.62 -9.03
N ASP A 9 0.24 5.46 -8.33
CA ASP A 9 -0.99 6.04 -8.87
C ASP A 9 -0.67 7.02 -10.01
N SER A 10 0.34 7.88 -9.86
CA SER A 10 0.70 8.84 -10.92
C SER A 10 1.27 8.15 -12.17
N ILE A 11 1.98 7.03 -12.02
CA ILE A 11 2.47 6.19 -13.13
C ILE A 11 1.32 5.39 -13.76
N ALA A 12 0.43 4.82 -12.95
CA ALA A 12 -0.75 4.11 -13.42
C ALA A 12 -1.61 4.98 -14.36
N ASP A 13 -1.78 6.26 -14.03
CA ASP A 13 -2.56 7.20 -14.81
C ASP A 13 -1.91 7.56 -16.15
N LYS A 14 -0.60 7.32 -16.32
CA LYS A 14 0.09 7.54 -17.59
C LYS A 14 -0.25 6.49 -18.64
N GLY A 15 -0.75 5.31 -18.24
CA GLY A 15 -1.12 4.25 -19.17
C GLY A 15 0.02 3.73 -20.05
N TRP A 16 1.26 3.77 -19.55
CA TRP A 16 2.42 3.28 -20.29
C TRP A 16 2.32 1.77 -20.57
N THR A 17 2.69 1.39 -21.78
CA THR A 17 2.70 -0.01 -22.22
C THR A 17 3.92 -0.72 -21.65
N ILE A 18 3.73 -1.94 -21.15
CA ILE A 18 4.83 -2.84 -20.80
C ILE A 18 5.31 -3.51 -22.08
N LEU A 19 6.57 -3.28 -22.43
CA LEU A 19 7.22 -3.80 -23.62
C LEU A 19 8.09 -5.02 -23.29
N PRO A 20 8.46 -5.84 -24.30
CA PRO A 20 9.46 -6.89 -24.13
C PRO A 20 10.81 -6.32 -23.68
N GLU A 21 11.57 -7.08 -22.90
CA GLU A 21 12.82 -6.62 -22.25
C GLU A 21 13.84 -6.03 -23.23
N ALA A 22 13.98 -6.59 -24.44
CA ALA A 22 14.88 -6.09 -25.48
C ALA A 22 14.52 -4.69 -26.03
N GLU A 23 13.28 -4.24 -25.80
CA GLU A 23 12.71 -2.98 -26.30
C GLU A 23 12.25 -2.07 -25.14
N SER A 24 12.52 -2.46 -23.89
CA SER A 24 11.98 -1.83 -22.69
C SER A 24 12.83 -0.65 -22.25
N ASP A 25 12.21 0.54 -22.15
CA ASP A 25 12.77 1.70 -21.48
C ASP A 25 12.33 1.77 -20.00
N TRP A 26 12.81 2.78 -19.27
CA TRP A 26 12.46 2.95 -17.85
C TRP A 26 10.95 3.10 -17.61
N ARG A 27 10.18 3.58 -18.60
CA ARG A 27 8.71 3.73 -18.50
C ARG A 27 8.00 2.38 -18.57
N SER A 28 8.48 1.49 -19.42
CA SER A 28 8.02 0.10 -19.48
C SER A 28 8.30 -0.64 -18.16
N HIS A 29 9.50 -0.47 -17.57
CA HIS A 29 9.80 -1.00 -16.24
C HIS A 29 8.91 -0.41 -15.13
N ALA A 30 8.69 0.91 -15.15
CA ALA A 30 7.77 1.58 -14.24
C ALA A 30 6.34 1.03 -14.33
N ALA A 31 5.84 0.79 -15.55
CA ALA A 31 4.53 0.19 -15.78
C ALA A 31 4.42 -1.23 -15.22
N ALA A 32 5.48 -2.05 -15.36
CA ALA A 32 5.53 -3.40 -14.81
C ALA A 32 5.52 -3.42 -13.27
N VAL A 33 6.26 -2.49 -12.64
CA VAL A 33 6.23 -2.27 -11.19
C VAL A 33 4.82 -1.93 -10.71
N VAL A 34 4.16 -0.96 -11.36
CA VAL A 34 2.79 -0.56 -11.03
C VAL A 34 1.82 -1.73 -11.13
N GLN A 35 1.91 -2.52 -12.21
CA GLN A 35 1.03 -3.66 -12.40
C GLN A 35 1.19 -4.71 -11.29
N SER A 36 2.42 -4.96 -10.87
CA SER A 36 2.76 -5.90 -9.78
C SER A 36 2.20 -5.42 -8.44
N VAL A 37 2.39 -4.14 -8.09
CA VAL A 37 1.83 -3.54 -6.86
C VAL A 37 0.30 -3.58 -6.86
N LYS A 38 -0.34 -3.27 -7.99
CA LYS A 38 -1.81 -3.36 -8.14
C LYS A 38 -2.32 -4.79 -7.90
N LEU A 39 -1.62 -5.81 -8.41
CA LEU A 39 -1.99 -7.20 -8.19
C LEU A 39 -1.87 -7.59 -6.72
N ILE A 40 -0.79 -7.21 -6.03
CA ILE A 40 -0.60 -7.46 -4.60
C ILE A 40 -1.71 -6.80 -3.78
N LYS A 41 -1.99 -5.52 -4.02
CA LYS A 41 -3.08 -4.78 -3.35
C LYS A 41 -4.44 -5.47 -3.58
N LYS A 42 -4.71 -5.96 -4.80
CA LYS A 42 -5.94 -6.71 -5.10
C LYS A 42 -6.03 -8.01 -4.30
N LEU A 43 -4.97 -8.82 -4.27
CA LEU A 43 -4.92 -10.09 -3.53
C LEU A 43 -5.10 -9.90 -2.01
N LEU A 44 -4.56 -8.80 -1.48
CA LEU A 44 -4.72 -8.43 -0.07
C LEU A 44 -6.09 -7.84 0.26
N LYS A 45 -6.99 -7.66 -0.72
CA LYS A 45 -8.25 -6.92 -0.54
C LYS A 45 -7.99 -5.53 0.08
N TRP A 46 -7.05 -4.78 -0.51
CA TRP A 46 -6.55 -3.52 0.03
C TRP A 46 -7.63 -2.53 0.47
N GLY A 47 -8.70 -2.37 -0.31
CA GLY A 47 -9.83 -1.51 0.06
C GLY A 47 -10.50 -1.91 1.37
N TRP A 48 -10.65 -3.22 1.63
CA TRP A 48 -11.17 -3.72 2.91
C TRP A 48 -10.20 -3.46 4.05
N ILE A 49 -8.89 -3.66 3.84
CA ILE A 49 -7.86 -3.38 4.86
C ILE A 49 -7.92 -1.90 5.27
N LEU A 50 -7.90 -0.98 4.29
CA LEU A 50 -7.94 0.46 4.57
C LEU A 50 -9.21 0.87 5.31
N GLU A 51 -10.37 0.36 4.87
CA GLU A 51 -11.64 0.68 5.51
C GLU A 51 -11.74 0.10 6.92
N ARG A 52 -11.29 -1.13 7.13
CA ARG A 52 -11.28 -1.77 8.44
C ARG A 52 -10.36 -1.03 9.42
N THR A 53 -9.17 -0.63 8.98
CA THR A 53 -8.25 0.19 9.79
C THR A 53 -8.90 1.50 10.23
N LYS A 54 -9.62 2.21 9.34
CA LYS A 54 -10.34 3.44 9.72
C LYS A 54 -11.40 3.18 10.79
N GLN A 55 -12.19 2.12 10.63
CA GLN A 55 -13.20 1.73 11.61
C GLN A 55 -12.59 1.41 12.98
N LEU A 56 -11.46 0.70 13.00
CA LEU A 56 -10.75 0.36 14.24
C LEU A 56 -10.20 1.59 14.95
N VAL A 57 -9.69 2.60 14.23
CA VAL A 57 -9.27 3.88 14.81
C VAL A 57 -10.45 4.54 15.54
N VAL A 58 -11.62 4.62 14.91
CA VAL A 58 -12.82 5.20 15.52
C VAL A 58 -13.21 4.44 16.80
N VAL A 59 -13.03 3.12 16.83
CA VAL A 59 -13.28 2.32 18.05
C VAL A 59 -12.23 2.60 19.13
N LEU A 60 -10.96 2.73 18.76
CA LEU A 60 -9.84 3.01 19.67
C LEU A 60 -9.93 4.41 20.32
N GLU A 61 -10.58 5.36 19.65
CA GLU A 61 -10.80 6.71 20.16
C GLU A 61 -11.93 6.81 21.20
N LYS A 62 -12.71 5.73 21.39
CA LYS A 62 -13.82 5.72 22.35
C LYS A 62 -13.30 5.71 23.80
N PRO A 63 -13.72 6.68 24.66
CA PRO A 63 -13.26 6.75 26.04
C PRO A 63 -13.64 5.53 26.89
N ASP A 64 -14.80 4.93 26.62
CA ASP A 64 -15.36 3.78 27.31
C ASP A 64 -14.77 2.44 26.83
N LEU A 65 -13.92 2.43 25.80
CA LEU A 65 -13.32 1.21 25.27
C LEU A 65 -12.58 0.41 26.36
N TRP A 66 -11.90 1.11 27.26
CA TRP A 66 -11.05 0.51 28.29
C TRP A 66 -11.83 -0.07 29.47
N GLU A 67 -13.16 0.11 29.51
CA GLU A 67 -14.03 -0.57 30.48
C GLU A 67 -14.10 -2.09 30.19
N ASP A 68 -13.87 -2.50 28.93
CA ASP A 68 -13.63 -3.90 28.55
C ASP A 68 -12.19 -4.07 27.99
N PRO A 69 -11.20 -4.36 28.86
CA PRO A 69 -9.81 -4.49 28.45
C PRO A 69 -9.57 -5.69 27.51
N VAL A 70 -10.41 -6.72 27.54
CA VAL A 70 -10.30 -7.88 26.64
C VAL A 70 -10.69 -7.48 25.22
N PHE A 71 -11.79 -6.74 25.08
CA PHE A 71 -12.20 -6.17 23.81
C PHE A 71 -11.19 -5.13 23.29
N ALA A 72 -10.74 -4.19 24.14
CA ALA A 72 -9.72 -3.20 23.79
C ALA A 72 -8.43 -3.85 23.27
N GLY A 73 -7.98 -4.94 23.91
CA GLY A 73 -6.82 -5.71 23.48
C GLY A 73 -7.00 -6.34 22.10
N ARG A 74 -8.18 -6.90 21.81
CA ARG A 74 -8.49 -7.47 20.48
C ARG A 74 -8.49 -6.40 19.38
N VAL A 75 -9.13 -5.26 19.62
CA VAL A 75 -9.18 -4.13 18.68
C VAL A 75 -7.78 -3.60 18.41
N SER A 76 -6.98 -3.40 19.46
CA SER A 76 -5.60 -2.91 19.35
C SER A 76 -4.71 -3.86 18.54
N ARG A 77 -4.83 -5.17 18.78
CA ARG A 77 -4.07 -6.18 18.05
C ARG A 77 -4.46 -6.22 16.57
N GLU A 78 -5.76 -6.24 16.28
CA GLU A 78 -6.25 -6.22 14.90
C GLU A 78 -5.73 -4.97 14.16
N GLN A 79 -5.81 -3.80 14.79
CA GLN A 79 -5.31 -2.56 14.22
C GLN A 79 -3.80 -2.62 13.94
N GLY A 80 -3.01 -3.14 14.89
CA GLY A 80 -1.58 -3.31 14.72
C GLY A 80 -1.22 -4.26 13.56
N GLU A 81 -1.93 -5.38 13.45
CA GLU A 81 -1.74 -6.36 12.37
C GLU A 81 -2.06 -5.74 11.00
N LEU A 82 -3.15 -4.98 10.86
CA LEU A 82 -3.50 -4.31 9.61
C LEU A 82 -2.53 -3.17 9.26
N MET A 83 -2.14 -2.36 10.25
CA MET A 83 -1.14 -1.29 10.05
C MET A 83 0.22 -1.85 9.64
N GLY A 84 0.63 -3.00 10.20
CA GLY A 84 1.84 -3.70 9.79
C GLY A 84 1.80 -4.10 8.31
N LYS A 85 0.69 -4.71 7.86
CA LYS A 85 0.49 -5.06 6.44
C LYS A 85 0.53 -3.83 5.53
N ILE A 86 -0.13 -2.74 5.94
CA ILE A 86 -0.14 -1.49 5.16
C ILE A 86 1.28 -0.95 4.99
N LYS A 87 2.04 -0.88 6.10
CA LYS A 87 3.42 -0.40 6.08
C LYS A 87 4.31 -1.25 5.16
N SER A 88 4.22 -2.57 5.22
CA SER A 88 5.02 -3.45 4.36
C SER A 88 4.73 -3.25 2.87
N VAL A 89 3.47 -3.10 2.47
CA VAL A 89 3.12 -2.86 1.06
C VAL A 89 3.59 -1.50 0.60
N ASN A 90 3.44 -0.45 1.43
CA ASN A 90 3.91 0.89 1.08
C ASN A 90 5.44 0.95 0.96
N GLN A 91 6.17 0.26 1.84
CA GLN A 91 7.62 0.16 1.77
C GLN A 91 8.05 -0.59 0.51
N PHE A 92 7.43 -1.73 0.22
CA PHE A 92 7.71 -2.49 -1.00
C PHE A 92 7.43 -1.68 -2.27
N GLU A 93 6.33 -0.93 -2.29
CA GLU A 93 6.02 0.00 -3.37
C GLU A 93 7.12 1.05 -3.56
N GLN A 94 7.57 1.68 -2.46
CA GLN A 94 8.63 2.68 -2.51
C GLN A 94 9.95 2.08 -3.00
N GLU A 95 10.36 0.92 -2.47
CA GLU A 95 11.57 0.21 -2.88
C GLU A 95 11.52 -0.08 -4.38
N LEU A 96 10.40 -0.57 -4.93
CA LEU A 96 10.28 -0.84 -6.35
C LEU A 96 10.37 0.43 -7.22
N ILE A 97 9.82 1.56 -6.77
CA ILE A 97 9.91 2.84 -7.50
C ILE A 97 11.36 3.35 -7.50
N GLU A 98 12.06 3.24 -6.37
CA GLU A 98 13.45 3.68 -6.23
C GLU A 98 14.42 2.91 -7.14
N HIS A 99 14.08 1.67 -7.52
CA HIS A 99 14.88 0.85 -8.44
C HIS A 99 14.55 1.10 -9.92
N ILE A 100 13.59 1.97 -10.24
CA ILE A 100 13.40 2.41 -11.63
C ILE A 100 14.58 3.32 -11.96
N GLU A 101 15.51 2.84 -12.77
CA GLU A 101 16.62 3.63 -13.29
C GLU A 101 16.08 4.58 -14.39
N TYR A 102 16.10 5.89 -14.14
CA TYR A 102 15.65 6.94 -15.07
C TYR A 102 16.80 7.58 -15.84
#